data_AF-A0A7C1T242-F1
#
_entry.id   AF-A0A7C1T242-F1
#
_cell.length_a   1.000
_cell.length_b   1.000
_cell.length_c   1.000
_cell.angle_alpha   90.00
_cell.angle_beta   90.00
_cell.angle_gamma   90.00
#
_symmetry.space_group_name_H-M   'P 1'
#
loop_
_entity.id
_entity.type
_entity.pdbx_description
1 polymer ?
#
loop_
_entity_poly.entity_id
_entity_poly.type
_entity_poly.pdbx_seq_one_letter_code
_entity_poly.pdbx_strand_id
1 'polypeptide(L)'
;MSKNVYLAGSCRDCPVGQMARRALSMVTKPFARKGAVFQPLLTSKCLSCELFRVCIGSTRPLVSYRVVETRMHINYCPALSEEMQVVVVEEMPARLIVEAPFVAPGVEMTYRKPIRCPEGVICEHLGVEDGEKVRVVKVLERLAPNLWLVEAELLEPPTPRLWLAAKQKLLQKPRG
;
A
#
# COMPACT_ATOMS: atom_id res chain seq x y z
N MET A 1 6.86 9.23 -58.82
CA MET A 1 7.68 8.63 -57.74
C MET A 1 7.61 9.54 -56.53
N SER A 2 6.62 9.34 -55.67
CA SER A 2 6.37 10.19 -54.50
C SER A 2 7.03 9.57 -53.27
N LYS A 3 8.02 10.26 -52.70
CA LYS A 3 8.66 9.88 -51.45
C LYS A 3 7.77 10.36 -50.29
N ASN A 4 7.06 9.44 -49.65
CA ASN A 4 6.39 9.70 -48.38
C ASN A 4 7.42 9.64 -47.25
N VAL A 5 7.73 10.80 -46.69
CA VAL A 5 8.48 10.93 -45.44
C VAL A 5 7.47 10.77 -44.30
N TYR A 6 7.47 9.62 -43.63
CA TYR A 6 6.76 9.46 -42.37
C TYR A 6 7.52 10.24 -41.29
N LEU A 7 7.01 11.41 -40.94
CA LEU A 7 7.42 12.15 -39.76
C LEU A 7 7.12 11.29 -38.53
N ALA A 8 8.17 10.91 -37.81
CA ALA A 8 8.08 10.29 -36.51
C ALA A 8 7.35 11.25 -35.55
N GLY A 9 6.08 10.95 -35.27
CA GLY A 9 5.32 11.63 -34.23
C GLY A 9 6.00 11.41 -32.89
N SER A 10 6.41 12.50 -32.23
CA SER A 10 6.90 12.45 -30.86
C SER A 10 5.72 12.08 -29.95
N CYS A 11 5.73 10.87 -29.38
CA CYS A 11 4.88 10.53 -28.25
C CYS A 11 5.38 11.34 -27.03
N ARG A 12 4.92 12.59 -26.89
CA ARG A 12 5.19 13.43 -25.71
C ARG A 12 4.16 13.28 -24.59
N ASP A 13 3.17 12.41 -24.76
CA ASP A 13 2.11 12.22 -23.78
C ASP A 13 1.90 10.72 -23.52
N CYS A 14 2.87 10.08 -22.86
CA CYS A 14 2.53 8.93 -22.02
C CYS A 14 1.89 9.50 -20.75
N PRO A 15 0.65 9.10 -20.37
CA PRO A 15 0.09 9.50 -19.10
C PRO A 15 0.89 8.82 -17.98
N VAL A 16 1.93 9.50 -17.50
CA VAL A 16 2.72 9.10 -16.34
C VAL A 16 1.93 9.49 -15.10
N GLY A 17 1.40 8.49 -14.40
CA GLY A 17 0.86 8.66 -13.05
C GLY A 17 -0.63 8.36 -13.00
N GLN A 18 -0.96 7.10 -12.78
CA GLN A 18 -2.26 6.78 -12.17
C GLN A 18 -2.24 7.43 -10.78
N MET A 19 -3.19 8.34 -10.50
CA MET A 19 -3.23 9.06 -9.24
C MET A 19 -3.31 8.08 -8.07
N ALA A 20 -2.48 8.30 -7.03
CA ALA A 20 -2.49 7.50 -5.82
C ALA A 20 -3.91 7.37 -5.24
N ARG A 21 -4.28 6.15 -4.84
CA ARG A 21 -5.61 5.85 -4.31
C ARG A 21 -5.88 6.72 -3.08
N ARG A 22 -7.03 7.41 -3.08
CA ARG A 22 -7.52 8.16 -1.92
C ARG A 22 -8.52 7.36 -1.09
N ALA A 23 -8.44 7.49 0.23
CA ALA A 23 -9.38 6.90 1.18
C ALA A 23 -9.68 7.86 2.34
N LEU A 24 -10.85 7.69 2.96
CA LEU A 24 -11.13 8.27 4.28
C LEU A 24 -10.51 7.38 5.35
N SER A 25 -9.89 8.00 6.35
CA SER A 25 -9.32 7.33 7.51
C SER A 25 -9.45 8.23 8.75
N MET A 26 -9.01 7.75 9.91
CA MET A 26 -8.94 8.54 11.13
C MET A 26 -7.57 8.40 11.78
N VAL A 27 -7.05 9.51 12.29
CA VAL A 27 -5.71 9.57 12.89
C VAL A 27 -5.74 10.38 14.19
N THR A 28 -4.78 10.14 15.08
CA THR A 28 -4.61 10.96 16.29
C THR A 28 -4.16 12.37 15.93
N LYS A 29 -4.41 13.32 16.84
CA LYS A 29 -4.07 14.75 16.65
C LYS A 29 -2.65 15.01 16.12
N PRO A 30 -1.58 14.31 16.55
CA PRO A 30 -0.25 14.50 15.96
C PRO A 30 -0.21 14.30 14.44
N PHE A 31 -0.93 13.33 13.89
CA PHE A 31 -0.94 13.05 12.46
C PHE A 31 -2.02 13.81 11.68
N ALA A 32 -2.89 14.56 12.36
CA ALA A 32 -4.01 15.30 11.74
C ALA A 32 -3.56 16.61 11.08
N ARG A 33 -2.58 16.52 10.17
CA ARG A 33 -2.05 17.64 9.39
C ARG A 33 -1.68 17.18 7.99
N LYS A 34 -1.92 18.03 6.98
CA LYS A 34 -1.57 17.74 5.59
C LYS A 34 -0.07 17.43 5.47
N GLY A 35 0.26 16.38 4.72
CA GLY A 35 1.62 15.89 4.52
C GLY A 35 2.12 14.93 5.59
N ALA A 36 1.41 14.74 6.71
CA ALA A 36 1.78 13.72 7.69
C ALA A 36 1.69 12.31 7.08
N VAL A 37 2.62 11.44 7.45
CA VAL A 37 2.65 10.04 7.02
C VAL A 37 2.47 9.15 8.24
N PHE A 38 1.63 8.14 8.11
CA PHE A 38 1.40 7.16 9.16
C PHE A 38 1.19 5.76 8.56
N GLN A 39 1.33 4.75 9.39
CA GLN A 39 0.95 3.37 9.08
C GLN A 39 -0.16 2.95 10.06
N PRO A 40 -1.28 2.40 9.59
CA PRO A 40 -2.39 2.00 10.46
C PRO A 40 -1.98 0.85 11.37
N LEU A 41 -2.43 0.89 12.63
CA LEU A 41 -2.17 -0.12 13.64
C LEU A 41 -3.47 -0.81 14.05
N LEU A 42 -3.49 -2.14 14.00
CA LEU A 42 -4.60 -2.95 14.48
C LEU A 42 -4.42 -3.32 15.95
N THR A 43 -5.45 -3.11 16.76
CA THR A 43 -5.54 -3.63 18.12
C THR A 43 -6.72 -4.60 18.24
N SER A 44 -6.78 -5.39 19.31
CA SER A 44 -7.91 -6.30 19.57
C SER A 44 -9.25 -5.57 19.63
N LYS A 45 -9.27 -4.36 20.22
CA LYS A 45 -10.46 -3.51 20.33
C LYS A 45 -10.96 -2.96 18.98
N CYS A 46 -10.10 -2.86 17.96
CA CYS A 46 -10.49 -2.37 16.64
C CYS A 46 -11.48 -3.32 15.94
N LEU A 47 -11.41 -4.63 16.20
CA LEU A 47 -12.16 -5.64 15.45
C LEU A 47 -13.66 -5.65 15.78
N SER A 48 -14.00 -5.20 16.97
CA SER A 48 -15.38 -5.01 17.43
C SER A 48 -15.81 -3.54 17.39
N CYS A 49 -14.99 -2.65 16.82
CA CYS A 49 -15.26 -1.22 16.80
C CYS A 49 -16.23 -0.87 15.65
N GLU A 50 -17.29 -0.14 15.96
CA GLU A 50 -18.28 0.32 14.97
C GLU A 50 -17.65 1.22 13.89
N LEU A 51 -16.63 2.00 14.27
CA LEU A 51 -15.90 2.88 13.37
C LEU A 51 -14.78 2.18 12.60
N PHE A 52 -14.61 0.86 12.72
CA PHE A 52 -13.50 0.13 12.09
C PHE A 52 -13.40 0.41 10.58
N ARG A 53 -14.54 0.36 9.88
CA ARG A 53 -14.60 0.52 8.41
C ARG A 53 -14.06 1.87 7.94
N VAL A 54 -14.39 2.96 8.65
CA VAL A 54 -13.95 4.32 8.30
C VAL A 54 -12.61 4.69 8.95
N CYS A 55 -12.19 4.00 10.01
CA CYS A 55 -10.91 4.23 10.68
C CYS A 55 -9.74 3.66 9.86
N ILE A 56 -9.62 2.33 9.85
CA ILE A 56 -8.51 1.60 9.21
C ILE A 56 -9.01 0.56 8.21
N GLY A 57 -10.31 0.23 8.19
CA GLY A 57 -10.86 -0.81 7.30
C GLY A 57 -10.79 -0.48 5.81
N SER A 58 -10.62 0.80 5.47
CA SER A 58 -10.38 1.33 4.12
C SER A 58 -8.89 1.39 3.75
N THR A 59 -8.00 0.98 4.67
CA THR A 59 -6.54 0.99 4.53
C THR A 59 -5.98 -0.43 4.55
N ARG A 60 -4.71 -0.60 4.22
CA ARG A 60 -3.98 -1.87 4.20
C ARG A 60 -3.02 -1.96 5.41
N PRO A 61 -2.88 -3.13 6.03
CA PRO A 61 -1.86 -3.36 7.04
C PRO A 61 -0.46 -3.23 6.41
N LEU A 62 0.49 -2.67 7.17
CA LEU A 62 1.89 -2.48 6.75
C LEU A 62 2.10 -1.57 5.52
N VAL A 63 1.09 -0.83 5.10
CA VAL A 63 1.20 0.18 4.03
C VAL A 63 1.13 1.57 4.66
N SER A 64 2.01 2.46 4.21
CA SER A 64 2.02 3.84 4.68
C SER A 64 1.02 4.70 3.90
N TYR A 65 0.45 5.69 4.58
CA TYR A 65 -0.54 6.60 4.04
C TYR A 65 -0.13 8.04 4.32
N ARG A 66 -0.34 8.93 3.35
CA ARG A 66 -0.08 10.36 3.48
C ARG A 66 -1.39 11.12 3.62
N VAL A 67 -1.52 11.97 4.63
CA VAL A 67 -2.67 12.85 4.81
C VAL A 67 -2.66 13.94 3.73
N VAL A 68 -3.73 14.04 2.94
CA VAL A 68 -3.89 15.07 1.91
C VAL A 68 -4.93 16.12 2.27
N GLU A 69 -5.86 15.77 3.16
CA GLU A 69 -6.91 16.67 3.65
C GLU A 69 -7.31 16.28 5.08
N THR A 70 -7.65 17.28 5.89
CA THR A 70 -8.20 17.10 7.24
C THR A 70 -9.66 17.54 7.26
N ARG A 71 -10.53 16.76 7.91
CA ARG A 71 -11.93 17.10 8.13
C ARG A 71 -12.13 17.60 9.56
N MET A 72 -13.16 18.40 9.80
CA MET A 72 -13.48 18.91 11.15
C MET A 72 -14.15 17.88 12.06
N HIS A 73 -14.50 16.70 11.53
CA HIS A 73 -15.15 15.64 12.31
C HIS A 73 -14.14 14.90 13.19
N ILE A 74 -14.48 14.75 14.48
CA ILE A 74 -13.67 14.08 15.49
C ILE A 74 -14.49 12.93 16.10
N ASN A 75 -13.86 11.79 16.29
CA ASN A 75 -14.42 10.63 16.97
C ASN A 75 -13.50 10.17 18.11
N TYR A 76 -14.02 9.46 19.09
CA TYR A 76 -13.21 8.90 20.17
C TYR A 76 -12.79 7.46 19.86
N CYS A 77 -11.52 7.12 20.09
CA CYS A 77 -10.99 5.78 19.94
C CYS A 77 -10.89 5.07 21.31
N PRO A 78 -11.71 4.04 21.59
CA PRO A 78 -11.65 3.30 22.86
C PRO A 78 -10.39 2.43 23.00
N ALA A 79 -9.65 2.22 21.91
CA ALA A 79 -8.40 1.46 21.93
C ALA A 79 -7.23 2.28 22.45
N LEU A 80 -7.16 3.55 22.04
CA LEU A 80 -6.08 4.47 22.42
C LEU A 80 -6.48 5.39 23.58
N SER A 81 -7.78 5.46 23.89
CA SER A 81 -8.34 6.44 24.81
C SER A 81 -8.05 7.89 24.38
N GLU A 82 -8.13 8.14 23.07
CA GLU A 82 -7.78 9.42 22.44
C GLU A 82 -8.80 9.84 21.38
N GLU A 83 -8.82 11.14 21.10
CA GLU A 83 -9.52 11.72 19.96
C GLU A 83 -8.83 11.40 18.64
N MET A 84 -9.64 11.01 17.66
CA MET A 84 -9.23 10.72 16.30
C MET A 84 -9.93 11.69 15.35
N GLN A 85 -9.16 12.39 14.54
CA GLN A 85 -9.69 13.29 13.53
C GLN A 85 -9.84 12.58 12.19
N VAL A 86 -10.94 12.83 11.49
CA VAL A 86 -11.19 12.29 10.16
C VAL A 86 -10.27 12.98 9.14
N VAL A 87 -9.63 12.19 8.29
CA VAL A 87 -8.69 12.64 7.26
C VAL A 87 -8.94 11.94 5.93
N VAL A 88 -8.58 12.61 4.83
CA VAL A 88 -8.42 11.98 3.52
C VAL A 88 -6.94 11.68 3.34
N VAL A 89 -6.65 10.46 2.92
CA VAL A 89 -5.29 9.94 2.79
C VAL A 89 -5.03 9.39 1.40
N GLU A 90 -3.79 9.47 0.95
CA GLU A 90 -3.27 8.79 -0.24
C GLU A 90 -2.43 7.59 0.16
N GLU A 91 -2.67 6.45 -0.48
CA GLU A 91 -1.89 5.23 -0.32
C GLU A 91 -0.49 5.43 -0.91
N MET A 92 0.56 5.13 -0.13
CA MET A 92 1.94 5.21 -0.60
C MET A 92 2.41 3.86 -1.18
N PRO A 93 3.39 3.86 -2.10
CA PRO A 93 3.98 2.62 -2.61
C PRO A 93 4.46 1.71 -1.48
N ALA A 94 4.10 0.43 -1.56
CA ALA A 94 4.49 -0.59 -0.62
C ALA A 94 5.82 -1.23 -1.03
N ARG A 95 6.62 -1.65 -0.05
CA ARG A 95 7.84 -2.42 -0.31
C ARG A 95 7.51 -3.89 -0.44
N LEU A 96 7.66 -4.43 -1.64
CA LEU A 96 7.29 -5.81 -1.95
C LEU A 96 8.51 -6.58 -2.43
N ILE A 97 8.52 -7.87 -2.10
CA ILE A 97 9.41 -8.83 -2.74
C ILE A 97 8.63 -9.51 -3.85
N VAL A 98 9.13 -9.41 -5.08
CA VAL A 98 8.50 -9.98 -6.27
C VAL A 98 9.42 -11.01 -6.92
N GLU A 99 8.82 -12.10 -7.39
CA GLU A 99 9.51 -13.16 -8.12
C GLU A 99 9.23 -13.02 -9.62
N ALA A 100 10.22 -12.54 -10.39
CA ALA A 100 10.12 -12.32 -11.84
C ALA A 100 11.51 -12.35 -12.52
N PRO A 101 11.62 -12.84 -13.78
CA PRO A 101 12.90 -12.89 -14.48
C PRO A 101 13.51 -11.50 -14.71
N PHE A 102 12.67 -10.48 -14.86
CA PHE A 102 13.08 -9.10 -15.05
C PHE A 102 12.04 -8.16 -14.45
N VAL A 103 12.50 -7.06 -13.84
CA VAL A 103 11.65 -6.03 -13.26
C VAL A 103 12.20 -4.66 -13.60
N ALA A 104 11.32 -3.74 -13.99
CA ALA A 104 11.65 -2.35 -14.28
C ALA A 104 10.54 -1.41 -13.74
N PRO A 105 10.88 -0.14 -13.43
CA PRO A 105 9.87 0.89 -13.15
C PRO A 105 8.81 0.99 -14.26
N GLY A 106 7.57 1.21 -13.87
CA GLY A 106 6.40 1.29 -14.76
C GLY A 106 5.78 -0.05 -15.11
N VAL A 107 6.43 -1.19 -14.82
CA VAL A 107 5.88 -2.52 -15.10
C VAL A 107 4.70 -2.81 -14.18
N GLU A 108 3.56 -3.13 -14.77
CA GLU A 108 2.44 -3.74 -14.07
C GLU A 108 2.59 -5.26 -14.08
N MET A 109 2.40 -5.89 -12.93
CA MET A 109 2.48 -7.33 -12.77
C MET A 109 1.47 -7.83 -11.75
N THR A 110 1.12 -9.10 -11.84
CA THR A 110 0.36 -9.77 -10.79
C THR A 110 1.32 -10.18 -9.68
N TYR A 111 1.13 -9.63 -8.49
CA TYR A 111 1.84 -10.02 -7.29
C TYR A 111 1.57 -11.50 -7.00
N ARG A 112 2.66 -12.26 -6.92
CA ARG A 112 2.67 -13.63 -6.45
C ARG A 112 3.61 -13.72 -5.27
N LYS A 113 3.15 -14.36 -4.19
CA LYS A 113 4.01 -14.65 -3.05
C LYS A 113 5.19 -15.51 -3.54
N PRO A 114 6.46 -15.09 -3.30
CA PRO A 114 7.60 -15.88 -3.72
C PRO A 114 7.55 -17.30 -3.14
N ILE A 115 7.82 -18.30 -3.98
CA ILE A 115 7.80 -19.72 -3.56
C ILE A 115 9.00 -19.99 -2.65
N ARG A 116 10.15 -19.39 -2.98
CA ARG A 116 11.38 -19.50 -2.21
C ARG A 116 11.69 -18.14 -1.61
N CYS A 117 11.63 -18.07 -0.29
CA CYS A 117 12.05 -16.88 0.44
C CYS A 117 13.45 -17.13 1.04
N PRO A 118 14.44 -16.26 0.77
CA PRO A 118 15.75 -16.37 1.40
C PRO A 118 15.64 -16.36 2.92
N GLU A 119 16.53 -17.07 3.60
CA GLU A 119 16.57 -17.08 5.07
C GLU A 119 16.80 -15.65 5.62
N GLY A 120 16.10 -15.32 6.71
CA GLY A 120 16.15 -13.99 7.31
C GLY A 120 15.34 -12.90 6.58
N VAL A 121 14.75 -13.21 5.42
CA VAL A 121 13.94 -12.26 4.64
C VAL A 121 12.45 -12.54 4.85
N ILE A 122 11.63 -11.49 4.98
CA ILE A 122 10.16 -11.60 5.03
C ILE A 122 9.62 -11.29 3.64
N CYS A 123 9.36 -12.31 2.84
CA CYS A 123 8.83 -12.15 1.48
C CYS A 123 7.33 -11.93 1.42
N GLU A 124 6.61 -12.21 2.50
CA GLU A 124 5.17 -12.00 2.55
C GLU A 124 4.85 -10.60 3.09
N HIS A 125 4.22 -9.79 2.25
CA HIS A 125 3.67 -8.50 2.67
C HIS A 125 2.18 -8.63 3.05
N LEU A 126 1.84 -8.44 4.33
CA LEU A 126 0.46 -8.64 4.82
C LEU A 126 -0.57 -7.68 4.21
N GLY A 127 -0.12 -6.57 3.61
CA GLY A 127 -0.97 -5.59 2.95
C GLY A 127 -1.39 -5.92 1.53
N VAL A 128 -0.94 -7.06 0.96
CA VAL A 128 -1.20 -7.43 -0.45
C VAL A 128 -1.60 -8.90 -0.54
N GLU A 129 -2.72 -9.19 -1.20
CA GLU A 129 -3.17 -10.56 -1.47
C GLU A 129 -2.48 -11.14 -2.72
N ASP A 130 -2.27 -12.46 -2.72
CA ASP A 130 -1.79 -13.17 -3.90
C ASP A 130 -2.79 -13.01 -5.06
N GLY A 131 -2.30 -12.58 -6.22
CA GLY A 131 -3.14 -12.31 -7.39
C GLY A 131 -3.50 -10.83 -7.61
N GLU A 132 -3.20 -9.94 -6.66
CA GLU A 132 -3.37 -8.48 -6.86
C GLU A 132 -2.41 -7.94 -7.93
N LYS A 133 -2.84 -6.96 -8.72
CA LYS A 133 -2.00 -6.21 -9.65
C LYS A 133 -1.27 -5.11 -8.91
N VAL A 134 0.03 -5.04 -9.18
CA VAL A 134 0.91 -4.02 -8.64
C VAL A 134 1.64 -3.34 -9.79
N ARG A 135 1.92 -2.05 -9.66
CA ARG A 135 2.80 -1.32 -10.58
C ARG A 135 4.10 -1.01 -9.87
N VAL A 136 5.22 -1.46 -10.43
CA VAL A 136 6.54 -1.16 -9.89
C VAL A 136 6.84 0.32 -10.12
N VAL A 137 7.07 1.06 -9.03
CA VAL A 137 7.50 2.46 -9.07
C VAL A 137 9.02 2.52 -9.08
N LYS A 138 9.67 1.65 -8.30
CA LYS A 138 11.13 1.65 -8.15
C LYS A 138 11.64 0.25 -7.86
N VAL A 139 12.75 -0.11 -8.49
CA VAL A 139 13.53 -1.30 -8.12
C VAL A 139 14.56 -0.87 -7.08
N LEU A 140 14.52 -1.51 -5.90
CA LEU A 140 15.42 -1.18 -4.79
C LEU A 140 16.65 -2.08 -4.82
N GLU A 141 16.44 -3.40 -4.92
CA GLU A 141 17.51 -4.39 -4.81
C GLU A 141 17.16 -5.68 -5.55
N ARG A 142 18.18 -6.39 -6.04
CA ARG A 142 18.07 -7.76 -6.54
C ARG A 142 18.55 -8.72 -5.46
N LEU A 143 17.64 -9.49 -4.89
CA LEU A 143 17.91 -10.39 -3.77
C LEU A 143 18.42 -11.77 -4.25
N ALA A 144 17.96 -12.25 -5.42
CA ALA A 144 18.35 -13.54 -5.99
C ALA A 144 18.12 -13.58 -7.51
N PRO A 145 18.49 -14.65 -8.22
CA PRO A 145 18.03 -14.90 -9.58
C PRO A 145 16.50 -14.94 -9.59
N ASN A 146 15.88 -13.91 -10.16
CA ASN A 146 14.45 -13.68 -10.25
C ASN A 146 13.77 -13.14 -8.99
N LEU A 147 14.50 -12.75 -7.94
CA LEU A 147 13.89 -12.19 -6.73
C LEU A 147 14.32 -10.73 -6.53
N TRP A 148 13.35 -9.83 -6.41
CA TRP A 148 13.59 -8.39 -6.40
C TRP A 148 12.83 -7.73 -5.25
N LEU A 149 13.50 -6.81 -4.56
CA LEU A 149 12.87 -5.86 -3.65
C LEU A 149 12.49 -4.60 -4.45
N VAL A 150 11.21 -4.23 -4.39
CA VAL A 150 10.65 -3.12 -5.15
C VAL A 150 9.77 -2.24 -4.28
N GLU A 151 9.61 -0.98 -4.69
CA GLU A 151 8.48 -0.15 -4.27
C GLU A 151 7.41 -0.23 -5.36
N ALA A 152 6.19 -0.59 -4.98
CA ALA A 152 5.10 -0.78 -5.92
C ALA A 152 3.79 -0.12 -5.45
N GLU A 153 3.06 0.46 -6.38
CA GLU A 153 1.66 0.87 -6.20
C GLU A 153 0.76 -0.36 -6.23
N LEU A 154 -0.24 -0.39 -5.34
CA LEU A 154 -1.24 -1.45 -5.27
C LEU A 154 -2.48 -0.97 -6.04
N LEU A 155 -2.89 -1.71 -7.06
CA LEU A 155 -3.91 -1.23 -7.99
C LEU A 155 -5.33 -1.62 -7.56
N GLU A 156 -5.48 -2.67 -6.77
CA GLU A 156 -6.75 -3.09 -6.20
C GLU A 156 -7.14 -2.28 -4.95
N PRO A 157 -8.45 -2.20 -4.63
CA PRO A 157 -8.88 -1.73 -3.34
C PRO A 157 -8.50 -2.68 -2.19
N PRO A 158 -8.10 -2.16 -1.01
CA PRO A 158 -8.06 -2.96 0.20
C PRO A 158 -9.42 -3.59 0.47
N THR A 159 -9.39 -4.87 0.83
CA THR A 159 -10.54 -5.57 1.38
C THR A 159 -10.42 -5.58 2.91
N PRO A 160 -11.53 -5.50 3.67
CA PRO A 160 -11.49 -5.68 5.12
C PRO A 160 -10.88 -7.03 5.54
N ARG A 161 -10.89 -8.04 4.65
CA ARG A 161 -10.28 -9.36 4.87
C ARG A 161 -8.77 -9.29 5.10
N LEU A 162 -8.08 -8.32 4.51
CA LEU A 162 -6.65 -8.07 4.75
C LEU A 162 -6.35 -7.88 6.24
N TRP A 163 -7.21 -7.16 6.96
CA TRP A 163 -7.04 -6.96 8.40
C TRP A 163 -7.36 -8.21 9.22
N LEU A 164 -8.28 -9.06 8.77
CA LEU A 164 -8.55 -10.35 9.41
C LEU A 164 -7.35 -11.31 9.23
N ALA A 165 -6.79 -11.37 8.02
CA ALA A 165 -5.60 -12.16 7.72
C ALA A 165 -4.38 -11.65 8.51
N ALA A 166 -4.18 -10.33 8.54
CA ALA A 166 -3.12 -9.71 9.31
C ALA A 166 -3.27 -9.95 10.82
N LYS A 167 -4.49 -9.94 11.37
CA LYS A 167 -4.72 -10.26 12.79
C LYS A 167 -4.14 -11.62 13.17
N GLN A 168 -4.41 -12.66 12.36
CA GLN A 168 -3.95 -14.01 12.65
C GLN A 168 -2.42 -14.05 12.69
N LYS A 169 -1.73 -13.40 11.75
CA LYS A 169 -0.27 -13.43 11.65
C LYS A 169 0.45 -12.48 12.60
N LEU A 170 -0.11 -11.30 12.87
CA LEU A 170 0.48 -10.30 13.77
C LEU A 170 0.35 -10.71 15.24
N LEU A 171 -0.72 -11.43 15.62
CA LEU A 171 -0.89 -11.93 16.99
C LEU A 171 -0.06 -13.19 17.27
N GLN A 172 0.32 -13.95 16.24
CA GLN A 172 1.12 -15.18 16.37
C GLN A 172 2.62 -14.91 16.44
N LYS A 173 3.08 -13.68 16.15
CA LYS A 173 4.50 -13.34 16.24
C LYS A 173 4.85 -13.12 17.71
N PRO A 174 5.71 -13.95 18.34
CA PRO A 174 6.19 -13.66 19.68
C PRO A 174 6.88 -12.28 19.63
N ARG A 175 6.57 -11.43 20.60
CA ARG A 175 7.34 -10.21 20.84
C ARG A 175 8.71 -10.68 21.31
N GLY A 176 9.64 -10.81 20.35
CA GLY A 176 11.07 -10.98 20.64
C GLY A 176 11.64 -9.72 21.24
#